data_AF-A0A7L8V502-F1
#
_entry.id   AF-A0A7L8V502-F1
#
_cell.length_a   1.000
_cell.length_b   1.000
_cell.length_c   1.000
_cell.angle_alpha   90.00
_cell.angle_beta   90.00
_cell.angle_gamma   90.00
#
_symmetry.space_group_name_H-M   'P 1'
#
loop_
_entity.id
_entity.type
_entity.pdbx_description
1 polymer ?
#
loop_
_entity_poly.entity_id
_entity_poly.type
_entity_poly.pdbx_seq_one_letter_code
_entity_poly.pdbx_strand_id
1 'polypeptide(L)' 'MILDNNTLFLDTPMEYEHYKELLKASKKATQIVVQTNDLHPSIMQLLFCLSREKDIINEDKFNKRLFENLHFRG' A
#
# COMPACT_ATOMS: atom_id res chain seq x y z
N MET A 1 -0.12 10.86 -1.59
CA MET A 1 -1.21 9.87 -1.81
C MET A 1 -2.20 10.39 -2.85
N ILE A 2 -2.37 9.65 -3.95
CA ILE A 2 -3.21 10.07 -5.09
C ILE A 2 -4.06 8.87 -5.54
N LEU A 3 -5.35 9.08 -5.81
CA LEU A 3 -6.25 8.07 -6.38
C LEU A 3 -6.54 8.42 -7.85
N ASP A 4 -6.11 7.56 -8.77
CA ASP A 4 -6.37 7.69 -10.20
C ASP A 4 -6.85 6.35 -10.77
N ASN A 5 -7.97 6.33 -11.50
CA ASN A 5 -8.53 5.14 -12.15
C ASN A 5 -8.53 3.86 -11.26
N ASN A 6 -9.07 3.96 -10.04
CA ASN A 6 -9.09 2.89 -9.02
C ASN A 6 -7.69 2.39 -8.58
N THR A 7 -6.65 3.15 -8.88
CA THR A 7 -5.27 2.87 -8.46
C THR A 7 -4.83 3.92 -7.45
N LEU A 8 -4.43 3.47 -6.26
CA LEU A 8 -3.99 4.33 -5.18
C LEU A 8 -2.47 4.37 -5.12
N PHE A 9 -1.87 5.52 -5.38
CA PHE A 9 -0.44 5.74 -5.35
C PHE A 9 0.00 6.28 -3.98
N LEU A 10 0.97 5.60 -3.37
CA LEU A 10 1.66 6.01 -2.14
C LEU A 10 3.08 6.46 -2.50
N ASP A 11 3.18 7.73 -2.86
CA ASP A 11 4.36 8.41 -3.41
C ASP A 11 5.11 9.30 -2.40
N THR A 12 4.49 9.54 -1.25
CA THR A 12 5.03 10.38 -0.16
C THR A 12 5.22 9.56 1.12
N PRO A 13 6.07 9.98 2.07
CA PRO A 13 6.15 9.35 3.39
C PRO A 13 4.77 9.17 4.04
N MET A 14 4.53 7.99 4.62
CA MET A 14 3.24 7.63 5.21
C MET A 14 3.38 7.41 6.72
N GLU A 15 3.09 8.46 7.48
CA GLU A 15 2.97 8.42 8.93
C GLU A 15 1.66 7.80 9.44
N TYR A 16 1.60 7.54 10.75
CA TYR A 16 0.42 6.98 11.42
C TYR A 16 -0.87 7.78 11.18
N GLU A 17 -0.80 9.12 11.09
CA GLU A 17 -1.97 9.96 10.86
C GLU A 17 -2.69 9.63 9.55
N HIS A 18 -1.95 9.14 8.54
CA HIS A 18 -2.51 8.77 7.24
C HIS A 18 -3.29 7.46 7.26
N TYR A 19 -3.27 6.69 8.36
CA TYR A 19 -3.90 5.36 8.45
C TYR A 19 -5.39 5.39 8.07
N LYS A 20 -6.15 6.34 8.64
CA LYS A 20 -7.59 6.44 8.39
C LYS A 20 -7.88 6.87 6.95
N GLU A 21 -7.04 7.74 6.41
CA GLU A 21 -7.18 8.23 5.05
C GLU A 21 -6.91 7.13 4.03
N LEU A 22 -5.80 6.39 4.20
CA LEU A 22 -5.45 5.23 3.40
C LEU A 22 -6.57 4.17 3.43
N LEU A 23 -7.09 3.84 4.62
CA LEU A 23 -8.20 2.89 4.75
C LEU A 23 -9.47 3.35 4.02
N LYS A 24 -9.73 4.66 3.97
CA LYS A 24 -10.89 5.20 3.24
C LYS A 24 -10.65 5.19 1.74
N ALA A 25 -9.45 5.54 1.29
CA ALA A 25 -9.07 5.57 -0.12
C ALA A 25 -9.02 4.15 -0.72
N SER A 26 -8.49 3.18 0.02
CA SER A 26 -8.35 1.79 -0.43
C SER A 26 -9.69 1.10 -0.74
N LYS A 27 -10.79 1.55 -0.14
CA LYS A 27 -12.14 1.05 -0.46
C LYS A 27 -12.54 1.29 -1.92
N LYS A 28 -12.05 2.38 -2.51
CA LYS A 28 -12.32 2.76 -3.91
C LYS A 28 -11.26 2.23 -4.87
N ALA A 29 -10.14 1.76 -4.34
CA ALA A 29 -9.04 1.26 -5.15
C ALA A 29 -9.18 -0.25 -5.38
N THR A 30 -8.85 -0.73 -6.57
CA THR A 30 -8.60 -2.14 -6.85
C THR A 30 -7.12 -2.47 -6.72
N GLN A 31 -6.27 -1.49 -7.02
CA GLN A 31 -4.81 -1.60 -6.96
C GLN A 31 -4.21 -0.52 -6.07
N ILE A 32 -3.13 -0.84 -5.36
CA ILE A 32 -2.34 0.08 -4.55
C ILE A 32 -0.88 -0.01 -5.00
N VAL A 33 -0.31 1.11 -5.43
CA VAL A 33 1.09 1.20 -5.87
C VAL A 33 1.90 1.94 -4.79
N VAL A 34 2.87 1.25 -4.21
CA VAL A 34 3.76 1.76 -3.16
C VAL A 34 5.08 2.19 -3.80
N GLN A 35 5.33 3.50 -3.80
CA GLN A 35 6.51 4.10 -4.42
C GLN A 35 7.46 4.76 -3.39
N THR A 36 7.06 4.79 -2.12
CA THR A 36 7.88 5.30 -1.01
C THR A 36 8.51 4.16 -0.20
N ASN A 37 9.73 4.38 0.30
CA ASN A 37 10.35 3.51 1.29
C ASN A 37 10.00 3.87 2.74
N ASP A 38 9.41 5.05 2.95
CA ASP A 38 9.13 5.63 4.26
C ASP A 38 7.66 5.38 4.64
N LEU A 39 7.45 4.24 5.29
CA LEU A 39 6.13 3.79 5.75
C LEU A 39 6.19 3.49 7.24
N HIS A 40 5.32 4.13 8.01
CA HIS A 40 5.10 3.79 9.41
C HIS A 40 4.64 2.32 9.54
N PRO A 41 5.07 1.57 10.58
CA PRO A 41 4.74 0.15 10.73
C PRO A 41 3.24 -0.16 10.65
N SER A 42 2.38 0.71 11.19
CA SER A 42 0.92 0.55 11.10
C SER A 42 0.39 0.67 9.67
N ILE A 43 1.03 1.47 8.82
CA ILE A 43 0.69 1.58 7.40
C ILE A 43 1.12 0.30 6.67
N MET A 44 2.32 -0.21 6.96
CA MET A 44 2.75 -1.50 6.41
C MET A 44 1.80 -2.64 6.82
N GLN A 45 1.37 -2.68 8.08
CA GLN A 45 0.39 -3.66 8.56
C GLN A 45 -0.96 -3.53 7.84
N LEU A 46 -1.42 -2.30 7.60
CA LEU A 46 -2.65 -2.07 6.84
C LEU A 46 -2.52 -2.56 5.39
N LEU A 47 -1.41 -2.25 4.72
CA LEU A 47 -1.13 -2.74 3.37
C LEU A 47 -1.09 -4.28 3.34
N PHE A 48 -0.47 -4.92 4.33
CA PHE A 48 -0.48 -6.37 4.48
C PHE A 48 -1.91 -6.94 4.59
N CYS A 49 -2.79 -6.29 5.36
CA CYS A 49 -4.19 -6.72 5.44
C CYS A 49 -4.92 -6.54 4.11
N LEU A 50 -4.67 -5.43 3.41
CA LEU A 50 -5.29 -5.09 2.13
C LEU A 50 -4.81 -6.00 0.99
N SER A 51 -3.61 -6.57 1.05
CA SER A 51 -3.10 -7.45 -0.01
C SER A 51 -3.91 -8.72 -0.22
N ARG A 52 -4.78 -9.08 0.74
CA ARG A 52 -5.73 -10.19 0.60
C ARG A 52 -6.87 -9.91 -0.39
N GLU A 53 -7.17 -8.64 -0.62
CA GLU A 53 -8.32 -8.19 -1.42
C GLU A 53 -7.93 -7.25 -2.56
N LYS A 54 -6.76 -6.62 -2.46
CA LYS A 54 -6.26 -5.59 -3.37
C LYS A 54 -4.96 -6.05 -3.98
N ASP A 55 -4.75 -5.68 -5.24
CA ASP A 55 -3.45 -5.86 -5.88
C ASP A 55 -2.49 -4.80 -5.35
N ILE A 56 -1.41 -5.23 -4.68
CA ILE A 56 -0.42 -4.31 -4.12
C ILE A 56 0.89 -4.46 -4.90
N ILE A 57 1.25 -3.41 -5.63
CA ILE A 57 2.51 -3.32 -6.37
C ILE A 57 3.48 -2.48 -5.56
N ASN A 58 4.64 -3.03 -5.22
CA ASN A 58 5.72 -2.28 -4.61
C ASN A 58 6.78 -1.93 -5.66
N GLU A 59 6.87 -0.65 -6.02
CA GLU A 59 7.85 -0.14 -6.97
C GLU A 59 9.10 0.42 -6.28
N ASP A 60 9.06 0.61 -4.95
CA ASP A 60 10.24 1.00 -4.20
C ASP A 60 11.24 -0.17 -4.11
N LYS A 61 12.49 0.08 -4.51
CA LYS A 61 13.53 -0.96 -4.58
C LYS A 61 13.88 -1.56 -3.21
N PHE A 62 13.70 -0.82 -2.12
CA PHE A 62 14.02 -1.28 -0.77
C PHE A 62 12.90 -2.16 -0.21
N ASN A 63 11.65 -1.70 -0.31
CA ASN A 63 10.48 -2.41 0.15
C ASN A 63 10.01 -3.51 -0.80
N LYS A 64 10.50 -3.57 -2.05
CA LYS A 64 10.15 -4.63 -3.02
C LYS A 64 10.26 -6.04 -2.42
N ARG A 65 11.32 -6.31 -1.65
CA ARG A 65 11.54 -7.61 -0.98
C ARG A 65 10.52 -7.95 0.10
N LEU A 66 9.97 -6.96 0.78
CA LEU A 66 8.93 -7.17 1.80
C LEU A 66 7.62 -7.61 1.17
N PHE A 67 7.30 -7.11 -0.03
CA PHE A 67 6.03 -7.36 -0.72
C PHE A 67 6.09 -8.46 -1.78
N GLU A 68 7.24 -8.76 -2.37
CA GLU A 68 7.42 -9.95 -3.23
C GLU A 68 7.14 -11.26 -2.46
N ASN A 69 7.35 -11.27 -1.13
CA ASN A 69 7.00 -12.39 -0.25
C ASN A 69 5.52 -12.39 0.18
N LEU A 70 4.73 -11.36 -0.16
CA LEU A 70 3.32 -11.24 0.20
C LEU A 70 2.37 -11.89 -0.79
N HIS A 71 2.86 -12.39 -1.92
CA HIS A 71 2.14 -13.36 -2.74
C HIS A 71 2.05 -14.71 -2.02
N PHE A 72 1.23 -14.76 -0.96
CA PHE A 72 0.70 -16.02 -0.47
C PHE A 72 -0.28 -16.52 -1.52
N ARG A 73 0.11 -17.61 -2.20
CA ARG A 73 -0.83 -18.47 -2.93
C ARG A 73 -1.89 -18.95 -1.93
N GLY A 74 -3.05 -18.31 -1.96
CA GLY A 74 -4.29 -18.78 -1.37
C GLY A 74 -5.26 -19.11 -2.49
#